data_AF-A0A812LM59-F1
#
_entry.id   AF-A0A812LM59-F1
#
_cell.length_a   1.000
_cell.length_b   1.000
_cell.length_c   1.000
_cell.angle_alpha   90.00
_cell.angle_beta   90.00
_cell.angle_gamma   90.00
#
_symmetry.space_group_name_H-M   'P 1'
#
loop_
_entity.id
_entity.type
_entity.pdbx_description
1 polymer ?
#
loop_
_entity_poly.entity_id
_entity_poly.type
_entity_poly.pdbx_seq_one_letter_code
_entity_poly.pdbx_strand_id
1 'polypeptide(L)'
;MIHILFAALALGVCGDGSRSGATAALHDSCRDASMSLVQSQASRRGTVAAFLQLGPKPWEERYYYVGAHHKSGTELLRAVMRHAFDTLHAPSSCHYWKPGGKPTPASFITSTDHDAYCFDRLDIPIQWDHSANLQRFAAAKGAAALRELPIRGAHAVRKPKDMLISAYCYHHRGQEYGNGVAPWPEIMSMSPVQGLMALWPAMSGIIQDMLDFYTNTSSDEVFHMRFEEVTSSSQAFDEVVQRLFRFLFAPAVPESDLSRMWQAAKVEDLNSNPTYANAIASSDHANKDDCMQAAQESLLQLDPRVVQRLKDTQEQLGYSIENWPDALRS
;
A
#
# COMPACT_ATOMS: atom_id res chain seq x y z
N MET A 1 -7.61 11.88 -23.63
CA MET A 1 -7.89 12.02 -22.18
C MET A 1 -8.88 10.93 -21.81
N ILE A 2 -8.39 9.81 -21.26
CA ILE A 2 -9.23 8.64 -20.96
C ILE A 2 -9.88 8.91 -19.60
N HIS A 3 -11.16 9.31 -19.61
CA HIS A 3 -12.03 9.07 -18.47
C HIS A 3 -12.12 7.56 -18.31
N ILE A 4 -11.55 7.02 -17.23
CA ILE A 4 -11.86 5.65 -16.81
C ILE A 4 -13.30 5.69 -16.29
N LEU A 5 -14.23 5.52 -17.22
CA LEU A 5 -15.62 5.18 -16.96
C LEU A 5 -15.60 3.77 -16.34
N PHE A 6 -15.90 3.66 -15.05
CA PHE A 6 -16.42 2.39 -14.54
C PHE A 6 -17.82 2.23 -15.10
N ALA A 7 -17.98 1.23 -15.98
CA ALA A 7 -19.27 0.93 -16.60
C ALA A 7 -20.27 0.46 -15.53
N ALA A 8 -21.32 1.24 -15.35
CA ALA A 8 -22.52 0.85 -14.62
C ALA A 8 -23.24 -0.27 -15.39
N LEU A 9 -23.29 -1.47 -14.81
CA LEU A 9 -24.25 -2.49 -15.22
C LEU A 9 -25.57 -2.22 -14.49
N ALA A 10 -26.49 -1.61 -15.22
CA ALA A 10 -27.86 -1.38 -14.78
C ALA A 10 -28.63 -2.71 -14.67
N LEU A 11 -29.36 -2.85 -13.57
CA LEU A 11 -30.30 -3.92 -13.28
C LEU A 11 -31.45 -3.91 -14.30
N GLY A 12 -31.61 -5.01 -15.03
CA GLY A 12 -32.87 -5.39 -15.68
C GLY A 12 -33.63 -6.32 -14.75
N VAL A 13 -34.74 -5.85 -14.18
CA VAL A 13 -35.76 -6.68 -13.51
C VAL A 13 -36.79 -7.11 -14.54
N CYS A 14 -37.04 -8.43 -14.61
CA CYS A 14 -38.26 -9.17 -15.00
C CYS A 14 -37.82 -10.61 -15.37
N GLY A 15 -38.40 -11.72 -14.91
CA GLY A 15 -39.58 -11.96 -14.10
C GLY A 15 -39.62 -13.44 -13.70
N ASP A 16 -40.54 -13.78 -12.79
CA ASP A 16 -40.80 -15.12 -12.30
C ASP A 16 -41.18 -16.11 -13.41
N GLY A 17 -40.62 -17.33 -13.34
CA GLY A 17 -40.92 -18.43 -14.25
C GLY A 17 -40.52 -19.78 -13.67
N SER A 18 -41.45 -20.41 -12.95
CA SER A 18 -41.39 -21.81 -12.51
C SER A 18 -41.36 -22.79 -13.69
N ARG A 19 -40.40 -23.73 -13.73
CA ARG A 19 -40.59 -25.20 -13.87
C ARG A 19 -39.30 -25.97 -14.24
N SER A 20 -39.12 -27.08 -13.51
CA SER A 20 -38.51 -28.39 -13.82
C SER A 20 -37.50 -28.54 -14.96
N GLY A 21 -36.39 -29.25 -14.67
CA GLY A 21 -35.63 -29.98 -15.69
C GLY A 21 -34.31 -30.50 -15.14
N ALA A 22 -34.13 -31.82 -15.18
CA ALA A 22 -32.98 -32.52 -14.64
C ALA A 22 -31.74 -32.45 -15.57
N THR A 23 -30.61 -32.91 -15.02
CA THR A 23 -29.39 -33.41 -15.67
C THR A 23 -28.46 -32.40 -16.36
N ALA A 24 -27.29 -32.18 -15.74
CA ALA A 24 -25.96 -32.53 -16.29
C ALA A 24 -24.86 -31.69 -15.61
N ALA A 25 -24.21 -32.23 -14.58
CA ALA A 25 -22.97 -31.68 -14.04
C ALA A 25 -22.09 -32.82 -13.53
N LEU A 26 -21.37 -33.46 -14.46
CA LEU A 26 -20.23 -34.33 -14.21
C LEU A 26 -19.20 -34.00 -15.28
N HIS A 27 -18.33 -33.03 -15.02
CA HIS A 27 -16.96 -32.95 -15.56
C HIS A 27 -16.31 -31.64 -15.12
N ASP A 28 -15.65 -31.63 -13.95
CA ASP A 28 -14.39 -30.88 -13.72
C ASP A 28 -13.82 -31.15 -12.31
N SER A 29 -13.61 -32.42 -11.99
CA SER A 29 -12.98 -32.85 -10.73
C SER A 29 -11.79 -33.79 -11.02
N CYS A 30 -10.86 -33.36 -11.86
CA CYS A 30 -9.63 -34.12 -12.17
C CYS A 30 -8.44 -33.20 -12.49
N ARG A 31 -8.05 -32.32 -11.56
CA ARG A 31 -6.70 -31.69 -11.58
C ARG A 31 -5.97 -31.67 -10.23
N ASP A 32 -6.46 -32.41 -9.24
CA ASP A 32 -5.66 -32.79 -8.08
C ASP A 32 -4.79 -33.99 -8.44
N ALA A 33 -3.66 -33.72 -9.08
CA ALA A 33 -2.59 -34.70 -9.19
C ALA A 33 -2.10 -35.01 -7.77
N SER A 34 -2.35 -36.23 -7.31
CA SER A 34 -1.87 -36.75 -6.03
C SER A 34 -0.34 -36.74 -6.03
N MET A 35 0.25 -35.66 -5.50
CA MET A 35 1.69 -35.61 -5.28
C MET A 35 2.08 -36.70 -4.29
N SER A 36 2.97 -37.60 -4.73
CA SER A 36 3.52 -38.65 -3.88
C SER A 36 4.24 -38.05 -2.67
N LEU A 37 4.09 -38.67 -1.50
CA LEU A 37 4.88 -38.33 -0.29
C LEU A 37 6.39 -38.28 -0.58
N VAL A 38 6.87 -39.07 -1.54
CA VAL A 38 8.27 -39.08 -1.99
C VAL A 38 8.62 -37.82 -2.78
N GLN A 39 7.72 -37.31 -3.64
CA GLN A 39 7.91 -36.04 -4.35
C GLN A 39 7.84 -34.85 -3.39
N SER A 40 6.96 -34.90 -2.38
CA SER A 40 6.91 -33.91 -1.29
C SER A 40 8.21 -33.91 -0.46
N GLN A 41 8.75 -35.08 -0.14
CA GLN A 41 10.03 -35.20 0.58
C GLN A 41 11.24 -34.83 -0.29
N ALA A 42 11.25 -35.15 -1.59
CA ALA A 42 12.32 -34.75 -2.51
C ALA A 42 12.31 -33.24 -2.75
N SER A 43 11.13 -32.63 -2.90
CA SER A 43 10.98 -31.17 -2.96
C SER A 43 11.50 -30.51 -1.68
N ARG A 44 11.16 -31.05 -0.49
CA ARG A 44 11.69 -30.60 0.80
C ARG A 44 13.21 -30.78 0.94
N ARG A 45 13.77 -31.89 0.48
CA ARG A 45 15.23 -32.13 0.52
C ARG A 45 16.00 -31.21 -0.43
N GLY A 46 15.42 -30.89 -1.60
CA GLY A 46 15.93 -29.84 -2.47
C GLY A 46 15.94 -28.47 -1.79
N THR A 47 14.92 -28.15 -0.98
CA THR A 47 14.85 -26.90 -0.21
C THR A 47 15.94 -26.82 0.86
N VAL A 48 16.25 -27.93 1.55
CA VAL A 48 17.27 -27.96 2.61
C VAL A 48 18.69 -27.86 2.03
N ALA A 49 18.98 -28.52 0.91
CA ALA A 49 20.28 -28.41 0.24
C ALA A 49 20.50 -27.00 -0.35
N ALA A 50 19.45 -26.35 -0.87
CA ALA A 50 19.51 -24.96 -1.29
C ALA A 50 19.75 -24.00 -0.11
N PHE A 51 19.29 -24.34 1.10
CA PHE A 51 19.47 -23.50 2.30
C PHE A 51 20.93 -23.40 2.76
N LEU A 52 21.74 -24.42 2.50
CA LEU A 52 23.16 -24.47 2.88
C LEU A 52 24.10 -23.73 1.91
N GLN A 53 23.59 -23.25 0.77
CA GLN A 53 24.33 -22.40 -0.18
C GLN A 53 23.84 -20.95 -0.20
N LEU A 54 22.94 -20.57 0.71
CA LEU A 54 22.50 -19.19 0.79
C LEU A 54 23.69 -18.37 1.25
N GLY A 55 24.19 -17.51 0.36
CA GLY A 55 25.14 -16.46 0.70
C GLY A 55 24.62 -15.59 1.85
N PRO A 56 25.42 -14.59 2.26
CA PRO A 56 25.00 -13.64 3.30
C PRO A 56 23.58 -13.14 3.02
N LYS A 57 22.77 -13.08 4.08
CA LYS A 57 21.38 -12.66 3.92
C LYS A 57 21.35 -11.15 3.60
N PRO A 58 20.41 -10.67 2.79
CA PRO A 58 20.40 -9.25 2.41
C PRO A 58 20.33 -8.28 3.60
N TRP A 59 19.67 -8.69 4.69
CA TRP A 59 19.56 -7.92 5.94
C TRP A 59 20.78 -8.03 6.87
N GLU A 60 21.77 -8.85 6.53
CA GLU A 60 23.10 -8.85 7.15
C GLU A 60 24.03 -7.84 6.46
N GLU A 61 23.74 -7.48 5.21
CA GLU A 61 24.54 -6.54 4.43
C GLU A 61 23.91 -5.15 4.32
N ARG A 62 22.62 -5.01 4.65
CA ARG A 62 21.86 -3.77 4.48
C ARG A 62 20.82 -3.56 5.56
N TYR A 63 20.49 -2.30 5.74
CA TYR A 63 19.36 -1.86 6.56
C TYR A 63 18.21 -1.42 5.65
N TYR A 64 17.01 -1.91 5.92
CA TYR A 64 15.80 -1.65 5.14
C TYR A 64 14.81 -0.80 5.92
N TYR A 65 14.35 0.29 5.30
CA TYR A 65 13.32 1.16 5.86
C TYR A 65 12.15 1.28 4.89
N VAL A 66 10.98 0.78 5.26
CA VAL A 66 9.78 0.87 4.45
C VAL A 66 8.84 1.88 5.11
N GLY A 67 8.71 3.05 4.49
CA GLY A 67 7.89 4.15 4.96
C GLY A 67 6.64 4.35 4.11
N ALA A 68 5.54 4.73 4.75
CA ALA A 68 4.34 5.11 4.03
C ALA A 68 3.53 6.16 4.80
N HIS A 69 2.56 6.74 4.09
CA HIS A 69 1.60 7.70 4.61
C HIS A 69 0.21 7.25 4.17
N HIS A 70 -0.73 7.22 5.12
CA HIS A 70 -2.19 7.04 4.95
C HIS A 70 -2.68 7.08 3.47
N LYS A 71 -3.35 6.11 2.84
CA LYS A 71 -4.10 4.91 3.23
C LYS A 71 -3.78 3.78 2.24
N SER A 72 -4.40 3.74 1.06
CA SER A 72 -4.25 2.62 0.09
C SER A 72 -2.81 2.39 -0.39
N GLY A 73 -2.00 3.44 -0.51
CA GLY A 73 -0.57 3.31 -0.83
C GLY A 73 0.24 2.61 0.26
N THR A 74 -0.11 2.83 1.53
CA THR A 74 0.45 2.12 2.69
C THR A 74 0.21 0.63 2.57
N GLU A 75 -1.05 0.22 2.35
CA GLU A 75 -1.39 -1.20 2.25
C GLU A 75 -0.72 -1.88 1.07
N LEU A 76 -0.71 -1.23 -0.10
CA LEU A 76 -0.08 -1.77 -1.30
C LEU A 76 1.43 -1.94 -1.12
N LEU A 77 2.14 -0.92 -0.65
CA LEU A 77 3.59 -1.01 -0.43
C LEU A 77 3.90 -2.07 0.63
N ARG A 78 3.15 -2.09 1.74
CA ARG A 78 3.32 -3.08 2.81
C ARG A 78 3.17 -4.50 2.28
N ALA A 79 2.13 -4.78 1.50
CA ALA A 79 1.87 -6.10 0.97
C ALA A 79 2.93 -6.54 -0.06
N VAL A 80 3.31 -5.64 -0.98
CA VAL A 80 4.41 -5.89 -1.95
C VAL A 80 5.72 -6.21 -1.23
N MET A 81 6.07 -5.41 -0.21
CA MET A 81 7.28 -5.64 0.59
C MET A 81 7.19 -6.92 1.41
N ARG A 82 6.02 -7.27 1.93
CA ARG A 82 5.79 -8.54 2.64
C ARG A 82 6.08 -9.74 1.74
N HIS A 83 5.55 -9.77 0.52
CA HIS A 83 5.83 -10.84 -0.43
C HIS A 83 7.32 -10.94 -0.76
N ALA A 84 8.01 -9.82 -0.90
CA ALA A 84 9.45 -9.79 -1.10
C ALA A 84 10.22 -10.42 0.08
N PHE A 85 9.96 -9.95 1.30
CA PHE A 85 10.66 -10.45 2.48
C PHE A 85 10.32 -11.92 2.80
N ASP A 86 9.06 -12.33 2.65
CA ASP A 86 8.63 -13.71 2.84
C ASP A 86 9.28 -14.65 1.81
N THR A 87 9.41 -14.21 0.55
CA THR A 87 10.13 -14.97 -0.50
C THR A 87 11.60 -15.18 -0.16
N LEU A 88 12.23 -14.22 0.51
CA LEU A 88 13.62 -14.31 0.96
C LEU A 88 13.78 -15.02 2.31
N HIS A 89 12.67 -15.38 2.96
CA HIS A 89 12.64 -15.92 4.32
C HIS A 89 13.27 -14.98 5.35
N ALA A 90 12.93 -13.69 5.28
CA ALA A 90 13.28 -12.72 6.33
C ALA A 90 12.84 -13.26 7.69
N PRO A 91 13.65 -13.15 8.75
CA PRO A 91 13.33 -13.75 10.05
C PRO A 91 12.37 -12.90 10.87
N SER A 92 12.44 -11.58 10.75
CA SER A 92 11.64 -10.63 11.52
C SER A 92 11.59 -9.26 10.85
N SER A 93 10.58 -8.49 11.23
CA SER A 93 10.51 -7.05 11.00
C SER A 93 9.97 -6.37 12.25
N CYS A 94 10.44 -5.15 12.52
CA CYS A 94 9.75 -4.34 13.51
C CYS A 94 8.57 -3.64 12.84
N HIS A 95 7.58 -3.25 13.64
CA HIS A 95 6.46 -2.45 13.17
C HIS A 95 6.32 -1.17 13.98
N TYR A 96 5.96 -0.10 13.31
CA TYR A 96 5.49 1.10 13.98
C TYR A 96 4.02 0.90 14.34
N TRP A 97 3.68 0.93 15.63
CA TRP A 97 2.31 0.95 16.14
C TRP A 97 2.28 1.68 17.49
N LYS A 98 1.12 2.22 17.88
CA LYS A 98 0.99 2.94 19.16
C LYS A 98 1.13 1.97 20.34
N PRO A 99 1.94 2.30 21.36
CA PRO A 99 1.97 1.54 22.61
C PRO A 99 0.55 1.34 23.16
N GLY A 100 0.15 0.08 23.38
CA GLY A 100 -1.13 -0.29 24.00
C GLY A 100 -2.23 -0.76 23.05
N GLY A 101 -2.07 -0.65 21.73
CA GLY A 101 -2.98 -1.34 20.80
C GLY A 101 -2.45 -2.74 20.47
N LYS A 102 -3.35 -3.70 20.23
CA LYS A 102 -2.95 -5.03 19.78
C LYS A 102 -2.43 -4.95 18.35
N PRO A 103 -1.25 -5.53 18.05
CA PRO A 103 -0.79 -5.67 16.68
C PRO A 103 -1.86 -6.38 15.85
N THR A 104 -2.11 -5.89 14.64
CA THR A 104 -2.95 -6.59 13.67
C THR A 104 -2.05 -7.23 12.61
N PRO A 105 -2.49 -8.29 11.91
CA PRO A 105 -1.75 -8.84 10.77
C PRO A 105 -1.42 -7.81 9.67
N ALA A 106 -2.14 -6.68 9.64
CA ALA A 106 -1.88 -5.53 8.77
C ALA A 106 -0.74 -4.63 9.27
N SER A 107 -0.19 -4.87 10.45
CA SER A 107 0.91 -4.08 11.01
C SER A 107 2.29 -4.59 10.61
N PHE A 108 2.39 -5.73 9.90
CA PHE A 108 3.66 -6.42 9.66
C PHE A 108 4.03 -6.47 8.18
N ILE A 109 5.35 -6.46 7.92
CA ILE A 109 5.96 -6.65 6.58
C ILE A 109 6.75 -7.96 6.46
N THR A 110 6.63 -8.85 7.44
CA THR A 110 7.13 -10.25 7.41
C THR A 110 6.07 -11.17 7.99
N SER A 111 6.04 -12.44 7.55
CA SER A 111 5.19 -13.49 8.11
C SER A 111 5.75 -14.13 9.39
N THR A 112 7.04 -13.91 9.64
CA THR A 112 7.85 -14.43 10.74
C THR A 112 8.17 -13.30 11.73
N ASP A 113 8.11 -13.62 13.02
CA ASP A 113 8.38 -12.79 14.23
C ASP A 113 8.18 -11.26 14.10
N HIS A 114 7.20 -10.75 14.83
CA HIS A 114 6.70 -9.38 14.65
C HIS A 114 6.36 -8.64 15.96
N ASP A 115 6.76 -9.14 17.12
CA ASP A 115 6.39 -8.55 18.42
C ASP A 115 7.28 -7.37 18.86
N ALA A 116 8.03 -6.79 17.92
CA ALA A 116 8.94 -5.68 18.20
C ALA A 116 8.44 -4.35 17.62
N TYR A 117 8.29 -3.34 18.48
CA TYR A 117 8.12 -1.97 18.04
C TYR A 117 9.42 -1.42 17.47
N CYS A 118 9.36 -0.72 16.34
CA CYS A 118 10.57 -0.15 15.72
C CYS A 118 11.31 0.85 16.62
N PHE A 119 10.59 1.53 17.51
CA PHE A 119 11.20 2.44 18.49
C PHE A 119 12.04 1.70 19.54
N ASP A 120 11.59 0.51 19.96
CA ASP A 120 12.26 -0.27 21.02
C ASP A 120 13.40 -1.14 20.47
N ARG A 121 13.39 -1.41 19.16
CA ARG A 121 14.26 -2.40 18.51
C ARG A 121 14.89 -1.87 17.24
N LEU A 122 15.77 -0.87 17.40
CA LEU A 122 16.60 -0.33 16.32
C LEU A 122 17.63 -1.35 15.79
N ASP A 123 17.85 -2.46 16.48
CA ASP A 123 18.68 -3.57 16.05
C ASP A 123 18.05 -4.43 14.95
N ILE A 124 16.74 -4.28 14.68
CA ILE A 124 16.07 -5.03 13.62
C ILE A 124 16.34 -4.36 12.26
N PRO A 125 17.00 -5.05 11.29
CA PRO A 125 17.42 -4.45 10.02
C PRO A 125 16.27 -4.19 9.04
N ILE A 126 15.04 -4.60 9.36
CA ILE A 126 13.85 -4.39 8.53
C ILE A 126 12.83 -3.59 9.34
N GLN A 127 12.66 -2.32 8.98
CA GLN A 127 11.72 -1.42 9.65
C GLN A 127 10.51 -1.10 8.80
N TRP A 128 9.32 -1.19 9.41
CA TRP A 128 8.06 -0.72 8.85
C TRP A 128 7.55 0.51 9.60
N ASP A 129 7.40 1.64 8.90
CA ASP A 129 6.84 2.88 9.44
C ASP A 129 5.61 3.35 8.64
N HIS A 130 4.43 3.11 9.20
CA HIS A 130 3.14 3.52 8.61
C HIS A 130 2.85 5.04 8.76
N SER A 131 3.74 5.79 9.41
CA SER A 131 3.65 7.24 9.59
C SER A 131 5.05 7.85 9.43
N ALA A 132 5.70 7.49 8.32
CA ALA A 132 7.09 7.84 8.07
C ALA A 132 7.34 9.34 8.22
N ASN A 133 8.49 9.71 8.78
CA ASN A 133 8.97 11.10 8.80
C ASN A 133 10.49 11.14 8.83
N LEU A 134 11.07 12.31 8.58
CA LEU A 134 12.51 12.49 8.51
C LEU A 134 13.24 12.15 9.82
N GLN A 135 12.63 12.45 10.96
CA GLN A 135 13.23 12.14 12.26
C GLN A 135 13.42 10.63 12.45
N ARG A 136 12.40 9.84 12.11
CA ARG A 136 12.45 8.38 12.23
C ARG A 136 13.37 7.74 11.20
N PHE A 137 13.38 8.25 9.97
CA PHE A 137 14.35 7.82 8.97
C PHE A 137 15.79 8.14 9.38
N ALA A 138 16.04 9.32 9.96
CA ALA A 138 17.35 9.67 10.49
C ALA A 138 17.77 8.75 11.65
N ALA A 139 16.84 8.36 12.53
CA ALA A 139 17.09 7.37 13.57
C ALA A 139 17.45 5.99 12.99
N ALA A 140 16.70 5.52 11.98
CA ALA A 140 17.00 4.28 11.26
C ALA A 140 18.37 4.33 10.57
N LYS A 141 18.73 5.47 9.95
CA LYS A 141 20.03 5.71 9.35
C LYS A 141 21.16 5.69 10.38
N GLY A 142 20.94 6.27 11.56
CA GLY A 142 21.86 6.16 12.69
C GLY A 142 22.07 4.72 13.15
N ALA A 143 20.99 3.93 13.26
CA ALA A 143 21.05 2.52 13.61
C ALA A 143 21.79 1.68 12.55
N ALA A 144 21.57 1.96 11.27
CA ALA A 144 22.30 1.35 10.16
C ALA A 144 23.81 1.66 10.24
N ALA A 145 24.16 2.93 10.47
CA ALA A 145 25.55 3.37 10.58
C ALA A 145 26.29 2.74 11.77
N LEU A 146 25.63 2.58 12.93
CA LEU A 146 26.20 1.87 14.09
C LEU A 146 26.55 0.40 13.80
N ARG A 147 25.97 -0.17 12.75
CA ARG A 147 26.23 -1.54 12.28
C ARG A 147 27.09 -1.59 11.02
N GLU A 148 27.59 -0.44 10.58
CA GLU A 148 28.35 -0.30 9.33
C GLU A 148 27.56 -0.80 8.09
N LEU A 149 26.23 -0.70 8.13
CA LEU A 149 25.36 -1.11 7.04
C LEU A 149 24.86 0.11 6.24
N PRO A 150 24.85 0.06 4.90
CA PRO A 150 24.12 1.04 4.10
C PRO A 150 22.61 0.88 4.29
N ILE A 151 21.88 2.00 4.23
CA ILE A 151 20.42 2.02 4.28
C ILE A 151 19.82 2.06 2.86
N ARG A 152 18.75 1.29 2.65
CA ARG A 152 17.89 1.34 1.46
C ARG A 152 16.44 1.44 1.91
N GLY A 153 15.71 2.39 1.34
CA GLY A 153 14.34 2.68 1.72
C GLY A 153 13.35 2.57 0.58
N ALA A 154 12.11 2.29 0.92
CA ALA A 154 10.96 2.41 0.03
C ALA A 154 9.96 3.37 0.66
N HIS A 155 9.39 4.27 -0.13
CA HIS A 155 8.45 5.27 0.34
C HIS A 155 7.24 5.35 -0.59
N ALA A 156 6.03 5.12 -0.07
CA ALA A 156 4.79 5.29 -0.82
C ALA A 156 4.37 6.76 -0.87
N VAL A 157 4.21 7.30 -2.07
CA VAL A 157 3.74 8.67 -2.34
C VAL A 157 2.38 8.62 -3.03
N ARG A 158 1.47 9.53 -2.65
CA ARG A 158 0.13 9.64 -3.24
C ARG A 158 -0.24 11.11 -3.47
N LYS A 159 -1.16 11.38 -4.41
CA LYS A 159 -1.67 12.73 -4.63
C LYS A 159 -2.33 13.31 -3.37
N PRO A 160 -1.90 14.49 -2.88
CA PRO A 160 -2.44 15.10 -1.66
C PRO A 160 -3.96 15.30 -1.67
N LYS A 161 -4.52 15.75 -2.80
CA LYS A 161 -5.98 15.96 -2.93
C LYS A 161 -6.75 14.64 -2.81
N ASP A 162 -6.24 13.57 -3.43
CA ASP A 162 -6.88 12.26 -3.43
C ASP A 162 -6.77 11.61 -2.04
N MET A 163 -5.70 11.90 -1.30
CA MET A 163 -5.57 11.51 0.11
C MET A 163 -6.65 12.17 0.98
N LEU A 164 -6.85 13.48 0.87
CA LEU A 164 -7.85 14.21 1.65
C LEU A 164 -9.28 13.74 1.34
N ILE A 165 -9.62 13.63 0.05
CA ILE A 165 -10.92 13.09 -0.39
C ILE A 165 -11.11 11.66 0.11
N SER A 166 -10.10 10.82 -0.07
CA SER A 166 -10.16 9.41 0.33
C SER A 166 -10.32 9.27 1.84
N ALA A 167 -9.71 10.14 2.65
CA ALA A 167 -9.85 10.16 4.11
C ALA A 167 -11.28 10.56 4.51
N TYR A 168 -11.82 11.63 3.89
CA TYR A 168 -13.20 12.07 4.13
C TYR A 168 -14.20 10.96 3.87
N CYS A 169 -14.20 10.37 2.67
CA CYS A 169 -15.16 9.32 2.35
C CYS A 169 -15.02 8.07 3.20
N TYR A 170 -13.82 7.80 3.72
CA TYR A 170 -13.58 6.65 4.58
C TYR A 170 -14.16 6.87 5.98
N HIS A 171 -13.90 8.01 6.61
CA HIS A 171 -14.40 8.30 7.95
C HIS A 171 -15.88 8.71 7.96
N HIS A 172 -16.37 9.38 6.92
CA HIS A 172 -17.77 9.79 6.80
C HIS A 172 -18.75 8.61 6.89
N ARG A 173 -18.34 7.41 6.47
CA ARG A 173 -19.15 6.18 6.58
C ARG A 173 -18.94 5.37 7.85
N GLY A 174 -18.20 5.88 8.84
CA GLY A 174 -17.99 5.19 10.12
C GLY A 174 -16.75 4.30 10.20
N GLN A 175 -15.87 4.29 9.19
CA GLN A 175 -14.66 3.46 9.25
C GLN A 175 -13.60 4.08 10.17
N GLU A 176 -12.95 3.23 10.96
CA GLU A 176 -12.00 3.62 12.01
C GLU A 176 -12.60 4.61 13.03
N TYR A 177 -13.84 4.34 13.47
CA TYR A 177 -14.49 5.14 14.50
C TYR A 177 -13.59 5.34 15.73
N GLY A 178 -13.40 6.60 16.14
CA GLY A 178 -12.55 6.99 17.25
C GLY A 178 -11.08 7.21 16.90
N ASN A 179 -10.67 7.03 15.64
CA ASN A 179 -9.34 7.46 15.17
C ASN A 179 -9.22 8.99 15.27
N GLY A 180 -8.16 9.49 15.90
CA GLY A 180 -7.90 10.92 16.09
C GLY A 180 -7.60 11.72 14.81
N VAL A 181 -7.56 11.09 13.64
CA VAL A 181 -7.49 11.79 12.33
C VAL A 181 -8.80 12.53 12.04
N ALA A 182 -9.96 11.98 12.44
CA ALA A 182 -11.26 12.53 12.13
C ALA A 182 -12.01 13.03 13.38
N PRO A 183 -12.85 14.09 13.26
CA PRO A 183 -13.69 14.57 14.34
C PRO A 183 -14.89 13.63 14.53
N TRP A 184 -14.77 12.66 15.44
CA TRP A 184 -15.82 11.69 15.73
C TRP A 184 -16.74 12.14 16.87
N PRO A 185 -18.07 11.89 16.77
CA PRO A 185 -18.78 11.21 15.66
C PRO A 185 -19.15 12.13 14.47
N GLU A 186 -18.89 13.42 14.57
CA GLU A 186 -19.50 14.46 13.72
C GLU A 186 -19.19 14.29 12.23
N ILE A 187 -18.02 13.75 11.87
CA ILE A 187 -17.61 13.51 10.48
C ILE A 187 -18.64 12.68 9.68
N MET A 188 -19.42 11.83 10.36
CA MET A 188 -20.41 10.95 9.73
C MET A 188 -21.67 11.69 9.23
N SER A 189 -21.90 12.91 9.69
CA SER A 189 -23.06 13.72 9.31
C SER A 189 -22.68 14.99 8.56
N MET A 190 -21.39 15.27 8.41
CA MET A 190 -20.89 16.43 7.67
C MET A 190 -21.15 16.30 6.17
N SER A 191 -21.48 17.42 5.52
CA SER A 191 -21.38 17.53 4.06
C SER A 191 -19.92 17.41 3.60
N PRO A 192 -19.66 17.16 2.30
CA PRO A 192 -18.29 17.06 1.81
C PRO A 192 -17.44 18.30 2.10
N VAL A 193 -17.96 19.51 1.91
CA VAL A 193 -17.22 20.75 2.24
C VAL A 193 -16.87 20.80 3.74
N GLN A 194 -17.83 20.54 4.62
CA GLN A 194 -17.61 20.54 6.07
C GLN A 194 -16.59 19.48 6.48
N GLY A 195 -16.74 18.25 5.98
CA GLY A 195 -15.89 17.13 6.37
C GLY A 195 -14.46 17.24 5.84
N LEU A 196 -14.28 17.72 4.60
CA LEU A 196 -12.95 18.01 4.05
C LEU A 196 -12.24 19.11 4.86
N MET A 197 -12.94 20.20 5.21
CA MET A 197 -12.38 21.26 6.04
C MET A 197 -12.06 20.79 7.47
N ALA A 198 -12.89 19.93 8.04
CA ALA A 198 -12.68 19.42 9.39
C ALA A 198 -11.52 18.40 9.47
N LEU A 199 -11.26 17.64 8.40
CA LEU A 199 -10.13 16.72 8.29
C LEU A 199 -8.80 17.40 7.94
N TRP A 200 -8.86 18.57 7.29
CA TRP A 200 -7.67 19.25 6.78
C TRP A 200 -6.57 19.45 7.83
N PRO A 201 -6.82 19.89 9.08
CA PRO A 201 -5.76 20.07 10.07
C PRO A 201 -4.93 18.80 10.29
N ALA A 202 -5.57 17.64 10.49
CA ALA A 202 -4.87 16.37 10.70
C ALA A 202 -4.19 15.87 9.42
N MET A 203 -4.91 15.90 8.29
CA MET A 203 -4.38 15.42 7.00
C MET A 203 -3.24 16.28 6.48
N SER A 204 -3.24 17.59 6.75
CA SER A 204 -2.18 18.50 6.32
C SER A 204 -0.83 18.14 6.95
N GLY A 205 -0.82 17.69 8.20
CA GLY A 205 0.39 17.17 8.85
C GLY A 205 0.92 15.91 8.18
N ILE A 206 0.04 14.94 7.90
CA ILE A 206 0.42 13.68 7.21
C ILE A 206 0.94 13.96 5.80
N ILE A 207 0.29 14.86 5.07
CA ILE A 207 0.71 15.29 3.72
C ILE A 207 2.05 16.03 3.78
N GLN A 208 2.27 16.85 4.81
CA GLN A 208 3.54 17.55 5.01
C GLN A 208 4.67 16.56 5.30
N ASP A 209 4.45 15.59 6.20
CA ASP A 209 5.45 14.56 6.50
C ASP A 209 5.85 13.79 5.23
N MET A 210 4.87 13.48 4.35
CA MET A 210 5.13 12.82 3.07
C MET A 210 5.95 13.69 2.13
N LEU A 211 5.62 14.98 2.02
CA LEU A 211 6.37 15.93 1.20
C LEU A 211 7.79 16.12 1.72
N ASP A 212 7.96 16.29 3.04
CA ASP A 212 9.25 16.47 3.68
C ASP A 212 10.12 15.24 3.48
N PHE A 213 9.56 14.04 3.66
CA PHE A 213 10.26 12.80 3.37
C PHE A 213 10.67 12.71 1.90
N TYR A 214 9.75 12.96 0.97
CA TYR A 214 10.02 12.91 -0.48
C TYR A 214 11.13 13.88 -0.91
N THR A 215 11.16 15.09 -0.36
CA THR A 215 12.07 16.16 -0.80
C THR A 215 13.42 16.14 -0.08
N ASN A 216 13.52 15.51 1.09
CA ASN A 216 14.75 15.52 1.91
C ASN A 216 15.43 14.15 2.01
N THR A 217 15.00 13.14 1.25
CA THR A 217 15.75 11.89 1.08
C THR A 217 16.40 11.80 -0.29
N SER A 218 17.60 11.21 -0.36
CA SER A 218 18.28 11.00 -1.65
C SER A 218 17.64 9.87 -2.44
N SER A 219 17.62 9.99 -3.78
CA SER A 219 17.22 8.91 -4.69
C SER A 219 18.13 7.68 -4.62
N ASP A 220 19.34 7.83 -4.07
CA ASP A 220 20.22 6.69 -3.79
C ASP A 220 19.80 5.95 -2.52
N GLU A 221 19.14 6.62 -1.58
CA GLU A 221 18.75 6.04 -0.30
C GLU A 221 17.32 5.50 -0.35
N VAL A 222 16.40 6.19 -1.03
CA VAL A 222 14.97 5.87 -1.02
C VAL A 222 14.39 5.80 -2.43
N PHE A 223 13.67 4.71 -2.69
CA PHE A 223 12.79 4.60 -3.85
C PHE A 223 11.39 5.13 -3.51
N HIS A 224 10.98 6.21 -4.17
CA HIS A 224 9.64 6.76 -4.03
C HIS A 224 8.67 6.11 -5.02
N MET A 225 7.78 5.26 -4.52
CA MET A 225 6.74 4.58 -5.30
C MET A 225 5.47 5.44 -5.31
N ARG A 226 5.11 5.98 -6.48
CA ARG A 226 3.86 6.73 -6.66
C ARG A 226 2.69 5.77 -6.82
N PHE A 227 1.69 5.90 -5.96
CA PHE A 227 0.49 5.05 -5.97
C PHE A 227 -0.20 5.03 -7.34
N GLU A 228 -0.38 6.19 -7.95
CA GLU A 228 -1.09 6.32 -9.22
C GLU A 228 -0.31 5.74 -10.40
N GLU A 229 1.02 5.68 -10.33
CA GLU A 229 1.86 5.03 -11.35
C GLU A 229 1.69 3.51 -11.26
N VAL A 230 1.92 2.95 -10.06
CA VAL A 230 1.89 1.49 -9.84
C VAL A 230 0.50 0.88 -10.04
N THR A 231 -0.58 1.62 -9.79
CA THR A 231 -1.95 1.10 -9.97
C THR A 231 -2.58 1.42 -11.34
N SER A 232 -1.89 2.14 -12.23
CA SER A 232 -2.49 2.60 -13.50
C SER A 232 -2.79 1.46 -14.49
N SER A 233 -2.05 0.36 -14.42
CA SER A 233 -2.28 -0.87 -15.19
C SER A 233 -1.44 -2.02 -14.62
N SER A 234 -1.73 -3.27 -15.00
CA SER A 234 -0.86 -4.41 -14.66
C SER A 234 0.57 -4.27 -15.18
N GLN A 235 0.75 -3.66 -16.37
CA GLN A 235 2.07 -3.40 -16.92
C GLN A 235 2.84 -2.39 -16.06
N ALA A 236 2.19 -1.29 -15.66
CA ALA A 236 2.81 -0.28 -14.80
C ALA A 236 3.15 -0.85 -13.41
N PHE A 237 2.29 -1.72 -12.87
CA PHE A 237 2.59 -2.48 -11.66
C PHE A 237 3.90 -3.27 -11.82
N ASP A 238 3.99 -4.09 -12.87
CA ASP A 238 5.16 -4.93 -13.15
C ASP A 238 6.44 -4.10 -13.28
N GLU A 239 6.40 -2.98 -14.00
CA GLU A 239 7.55 -2.10 -14.22
C GLU A 239 8.03 -1.42 -12.93
N VAL A 240 7.10 -0.85 -12.14
CA VAL A 240 7.44 -0.13 -10.91
C VAL A 240 7.95 -1.10 -9.83
N VAL A 241 7.29 -2.24 -9.64
CA VAL A 241 7.69 -3.23 -8.62
C VAL A 241 9.05 -3.86 -8.95
N GLN A 242 9.34 -4.17 -10.22
CA GLN A 242 10.66 -4.65 -10.61
C GLN A 242 11.76 -3.62 -10.35
N ARG A 243 11.52 -2.34 -10.68
CA ARG A 243 12.44 -1.24 -10.37
C ARG A 243 12.68 -1.10 -8.87
N LEU A 244 11.61 -1.15 -8.07
CA LEU A 244 11.68 -1.12 -6.61
C LEU A 244 12.54 -2.25 -6.06
N PHE A 245 12.31 -3.50 -6.48
CA PHE A 245 13.08 -4.64 -5.99
C PHE A 245 14.55 -4.59 -6.41
N ARG A 246 14.84 -4.20 -7.66
CA ARG A 246 16.23 -3.99 -8.08
C ARG A 246 16.92 -2.90 -7.25
N PHE A 247 16.25 -1.79 -6.99
CA PHE A 247 16.80 -0.71 -6.15
C PHE A 247 17.16 -1.18 -4.74
N LEU A 248 16.24 -1.90 -4.07
CA LEU A 248 16.43 -2.32 -2.67
C LEU A 248 17.44 -3.46 -2.53
N PHE A 249 17.36 -4.45 -3.42
CA PHE A 249 17.95 -5.75 -3.19
C PHE A 249 19.14 -6.05 -4.10
N ALA A 250 19.27 -5.43 -5.28
CA ALA A 250 20.45 -5.64 -6.12
C ALA A 250 21.69 -4.89 -5.57
N PRO A 251 22.93 -5.39 -5.80
CA PRO A 251 23.26 -6.72 -6.30
C PRO A 251 23.26 -7.82 -5.23
N ALA A 252 22.91 -7.54 -3.97
CA ALA A 252 22.95 -8.51 -2.85
C ALA A 252 22.03 -9.72 -3.06
N VAL A 253 20.93 -9.55 -3.79
CA VAL A 253 19.99 -10.62 -4.15
C VAL A 253 20.15 -10.98 -5.64
N PRO A 254 20.34 -12.28 -5.99
CA PRO A 254 20.43 -12.72 -7.38
C PRO A 254 19.15 -12.44 -8.18
N GLU A 255 19.28 -12.25 -9.50
CA GLU A 255 18.14 -11.96 -10.39
C GLU A 255 17.04 -13.03 -10.33
N SER A 256 17.40 -14.30 -10.11
CA SER A 256 16.41 -15.38 -9.92
C SER A 256 15.51 -15.13 -8.72
N ASP A 257 16.06 -14.59 -7.64
CA ASP A 257 15.30 -14.31 -6.41
C ASP A 257 14.50 -13.03 -6.55
N LEU A 258 15.04 -12.00 -7.20
CA LEU A 258 14.27 -10.82 -7.60
C LEU A 258 13.06 -11.19 -8.46
N SER A 259 13.24 -12.12 -9.41
CA SER A 259 12.14 -12.63 -10.23
C SER A 259 11.11 -13.39 -9.39
N ARG A 260 11.53 -14.21 -8.41
CA ARG A 260 10.59 -14.90 -7.51
C ARG A 260 9.80 -13.92 -6.65
N MET A 261 10.46 -12.91 -6.10
CA MET A 261 9.83 -11.85 -5.30
C MET A 261 8.78 -11.10 -6.12
N TRP A 262 9.14 -10.70 -7.34
CA TRP A 262 8.20 -10.04 -8.26
C TRP A 262 6.99 -10.91 -8.56
N GLN A 263 7.18 -12.18 -8.90
CA GLN A 263 6.08 -13.11 -9.15
C GLN A 263 5.16 -13.27 -7.94
N ALA A 264 5.72 -13.36 -6.74
CA ALA A 264 4.93 -13.41 -5.50
C ALA A 264 4.11 -12.13 -5.30
N ALA A 265 4.70 -10.96 -5.55
CA ALA A 265 4.03 -9.67 -5.39
C ALA A 265 2.88 -9.43 -6.39
N LYS A 266 2.81 -10.15 -7.53
CA LYS A 266 1.73 -9.95 -8.53
C LYS A 266 0.32 -10.19 -7.98
N VAL A 267 0.17 -10.89 -6.86
CA VAL A 267 -1.15 -11.06 -6.22
C VAL A 267 -1.75 -9.74 -5.73
N GLU A 268 -0.90 -8.72 -5.53
CA GLU A 268 -1.28 -7.37 -5.10
C GLU A 268 -1.57 -6.41 -6.27
N ASP A 269 -1.42 -6.87 -7.52
CA ASP A 269 -1.82 -6.07 -8.69
C ASP A 269 -3.35 -5.98 -8.75
N LEU A 270 -3.85 -4.78 -8.47
CA LEU A 270 -5.27 -4.43 -8.45
C LEU A 270 -5.96 -4.63 -9.81
N ASN A 271 -5.22 -4.72 -10.91
CA ASN A 271 -5.76 -4.86 -12.26
C ASN A 271 -5.86 -6.31 -12.74
N SER A 272 -5.03 -7.23 -12.21
CA SER A 272 -5.01 -8.63 -12.66
C SER A 272 -5.76 -9.61 -11.76
N ASN A 273 -6.05 -9.23 -10.52
CA ASN A 273 -6.74 -10.09 -9.56
C ASN A 273 -8.17 -9.58 -9.24
N PRO A 274 -9.18 -9.94 -10.05
CA PRO A 274 -10.56 -9.52 -9.80
C PRO A 274 -11.08 -10.04 -8.46
N THR A 275 -10.59 -11.18 -7.97
CA THR A 275 -10.96 -11.71 -6.65
C THR A 275 -10.45 -10.82 -5.53
N TYR A 276 -9.25 -10.25 -5.67
CA TYR A 276 -8.71 -9.30 -4.70
C TYR A 276 -9.39 -7.94 -4.79
N ALA A 277 -9.65 -7.45 -6.01
CA ALA A 277 -10.47 -6.25 -6.21
C ALA A 277 -11.87 -6.43 -5.59
N ASN A 278 -12.48 -7.61 -5.77
CA ASN A 278 -13.76 -7.97 -5.17
C ASN A 278 -13.66 -8.14 -3.65
N ALA A 279 -12.57 -8.70 -3.13
CA ALA A 279 -12.35 -8.85 -1.69
C ALA A 279 -12.21 -7.46 -1.04
N ILE A 280 -11.41 -6.56 -1.63
CA ILE A 280 -11.30 -5.16 -1.21
C ILE A 280 -12.65 -4.44 -1.30
N ALA A 281 -13.39 -4.63 -2.40
CA ALA A 281 -14.73 -4.06 -2.57
C ALA A 281 -15.71 -4.60 -1.51
N SER A 282 -15.62 -5.89 -1.17
CA SER A 282 -16.45 -6.53 -0.14
C SER A 282 -16.02 -6.20 1.30
N SER A 283 -14.78 -5.76 1.49
CA SER A 283 -14.20 -5.52 2.81
C SER A 283 -14.69 -4.23 3.47
N ASP A 284 -15.65 -3.50 2.87
CA ASP A 284 -16.08 -2.16 3.29
C ASP A 284 -14.92 -1.13 3.40
N HIS A 285 -13.71 -1.45 2.91
CA HIS A 285 -12.54 -0.56 2.95
C HIS A 285 -12.33 0.26 1.67
N ALA A 286 -12.96 -0.11 0.54
CA ALA A 286 -13.01 0.71 -0.69
C ALA A 286 -14.04 1.83 -0.57
N ASN A 287 -13.72 3.07 -0.94
CA ASN A 287 -14.68 4.19 -0.90
C ASN A 287 -15.74 4.03 -2.00
N LYS A 288 -16.96 4.51 -1.75
CA LYS A 288 -18.01 4.54 -2.76
C LYS A 288 -17.75 5.67 -3.77
N ASP A 289 -18.02 5.41 -5.05
CA ASP A 289 -17.74 6.34 -6.15
C ASP A 289 -18.54 7.64 -6.02
N ASP A 290 -19.79 7.57 -5.56
CA ASP A 290 -20.66 8.72 -5.32
C ASP A 290 -20.08 9.70 -4.30
N CYS A 291 -19.53 9.18 -3.19
CA CYS A 291 -18.85 10.00 -2.19
C CYS A 291 -17.57 10.62 -2.77
N MET A 292 -16.75 9.83 -3.45
CA MET A 292 -15.48 10.30 -4.03
C MET A 292 -15.74 11.44 -5.02
N GLN A 293 -16.75 11.29 -5.88
CA GLN A 293 -17.17 12.31 -6.84
C GLN A 293 -17.69 13.56 -6.13
N ALA A 294 -18.62 13.43 -5.18
CA ALA A 294 -19.18 14.58 -4.46
C ALA A 294 -18.11 15.37 -3.69
N ALA A 295 -17.15 14.68 -3.08
CA ALA A 295 -16.02 15.30 -2.40
C ALA A 295 -15.04 15.96 -3.38
N GLN A 296 -14.78 15.35 -4.54
CA GLN A 296 -13.95 15.93 -5.60
C GLN A 296 -14.55 17.23 -6.14
N GLU A 297 -15.86 17.27 -6.40
CA GLU A 297 -16.58 18.46 -6.84
C GLU A 297 -16.59 19.57 -5.77
N SER A 298 -16.55 19.19 -4.51
CA SER A 298 -16.54 20.12 -3.37
C SER A 298 -15.18 20.77 -3.09
N LEU A 299 -14.09 20.30 -3.71
CA LEU A 299 -12.75 20.88 -3.50
C LEU A 299 -12.68 22.38 -3.81
N LEU A 300 -13.45 22.87 -4.78
CA LEU A 300 -13.46 24.30 -5.13
C LEU A 300 -14.22 25.19 -4.16
N GLN A 301 -15.01 24.59 -3.28
CA GLN A 301 -15.78 25.31 -2.28
C GLN A 301 -15.01 25.41 -0.95
N LEU A 302 -13.83 24.80 -0.86
CA LEU A 302 -12.95 24.92 0.31
C LEU A 302 -12.32 26.32 0.38
N ASP A 303 -11.72 26.63 1.54
CA ASP A 303 -10.89 27.84 1.67
C ASP A 303 -9.82 27.86 0.56
N PRO A 304 -9.70 28.95 -0.23
CA PRO A 304 -8.73 29.04 -1.32
C PRO A 304 -7.29 28.74 -0.88
N ARG A 305 -6.93 29.03 0.38
CA ARG A 305 -5.60 28.74 0.93
C ARG A 305 -5.35 27.23 1.06
N VAL A 306 -6.39 26.45 1.41
CA VAL A 306 -6.30 24.98 1.47
C VAL A 306 -6.13 24.41 0.07
N VAL A 307 -6.93 24.89 -0.89
CA VAL A 307 -6.83 24.48 -2.30
C VAL A 307 -5.44 24.79 -2.86
N GLN A 308 -4.93 26.00 -2.61
CA GLN A 308 -3.59 26.39 -3.06
C GLN A 308 -2.51 25.52 -2.41
N ARG A 309 -2.58 25.26 -1.09
CA ARG A 309 -1.62 24.39 -0.41
C ARG A 309 -1.59 22.98 -1.00
N LEU A 310 -2.75 22.40 -1.30
CA LEU A 310 -2.83 21.08 -1.94
C LEU A 310 -2.24 21.09 -3.36
N LYS A 311 -2.44 22.17 -4.14
CA LYS A 311 -1.82 22.35 -5.46
C LYS A 311 -0.31 22.43 -5.35
N ASP A 312 0.20 23.30 -4.47
CA ASP A 312 1.63 23.51 -4.25
C ASP A 312 2.32 22.21 -3.82
N THR A 313 1.73 21.47 -2.87
CA THR A 313 2.30 20.19 -2.43
C THR A 313 2.25 19.14 -3.55
N GLN A 314 1.19 19.10 -4.35
CA GLN A 314 1.08 18.16 -5.46
C GLN A 314 2.13 18.44 -6.55
N GLU A 315 2.35 19.71 -6.88
CA GLU A 315 3.40 20.13 -7.82
C GLU A 315 4.80 19.77 -7.31
N GLN A 316 5.09 20.01 -6.02
CA GLN A 316 6.37 19.64 -5.40
C GLN A 316 6.62 18.12 -5.37
N LEU A 317 5.55 17.31 -5.28
CA LEU A 317 5.62 15.86 -5.43
C LEU A 317 5.72 15.41 -6.91
N GLY A 318 5.74 16.34 -7.85
CA GLY A 318 5.89 16.10 -9.29
C GLY A 318 4.64 15.54 -9.96
N TYR A 319 3.44 15.84 -9.44
CA TYR A 319 2.16 15.52 -10.07
C TYR A 319 1.60 16.73 -10.84
N SER A 320 0.89 16.46 -11.93
CA SER A 320 0.22 17.50 -12.71
C SER A 320 -0.92 18.17 -11.92
N ILE A 321 -1.02 19.49 -12.05
CA ILE A 321 -2.11 20.32 -11.53
C ILE A 321 -3.16 20.69 -12.60
N GLU A 322 -3.04 20.18 -13.83
CA GLU A 322 -3.95 20.52 -14.94
C GLU A 322 -5.37 19.98 -14.75
N ASN A 323 -5.53 18.93 -13.95
CA ASN A 323 -6.82 18.29 -13.67
C ASN A 323 -7.42 18.75 -12.33
N TRP A 324 -7.12 19.97 -11.90
CA TRP A 324 -7.88 20.60 -10.84
C TRP A 324 -9.16 21.17 -11.43
N PRO A 325 -10.33 20.95 -10.80
CA PRO A 325 -11.54 21.58 -11.28
C PRO A 325 -11.31 23.10 -11.34
N ASP A 326 -11.67 23.73 -12.46
CA ASP A 326 -11.51 25.18 -12.61
C ASP A 326 -12.48 25.88 -11.67
N ALA A 327 -12.00 26.90 -10.94
CA ALA A 327 -12.91 27.81 -10.27
C ALA A 327 -13.86 28.33 -11.34
N LEU A 328 -15.15 28.01 -11.23
CA LEU A 328 -16.18 28.55 -12.11
C LEU A 328 -15.93 30.04 -12.17
N ARG A 329 -15.50 30.54 -13.33
CA ARG A 329 -15.26 31.97 -13.54
C ARG A 329 -16.61 32.64 -13.34
N SER A 330 -16.83 33.20 -12.16
CA SER A 330 -18.00 33.98 -11.81
C SER A 330 -17.94 35.35 -12.47
#